data_AF-A0A3B0SDU6-F1
#
_entry.id   AF-A0A3B0SDU6-F1
#
_cell.length_a   1.000
_cell.length_b   1.000
_cell.length_c   1.000
_cell.angle_alpha   90.00
_cell.angle_beta   90.00
_cell.angle_gamma   90.00
#
_symmetry.space_group_name_H-M   'P 1'
#
loop_
_entity.id
_entity.type
_entity.pdbx_description
1 polymer ?
#
loop_
_entity_poly.entity_id
_entity_poly.type
_entity_poly.pdbx_seq_one_letter_code
_entity_poly.pdbx_strand_id
1 'polypeptide(L)' 'QRPNSIAELAEMSGRSANNLSRTLKTMTRLGLVTMEKKDKGRKAPRFPYDDILLDIPIPTSTTAHAA' A
#
# COMPACT_ATOMS: atom_id res chain seq x y z
N GLN A 1 5.72 12.42 -4.47
CA GLN A 1 6.97 11.70 -4.86
C GLN A 1 6.57 10.38 -5.53
N ARG A 2 7.29 9.92 -6.57
CA ARG A 2 6.94 8.71 -7.38
C ARG A 2 8.04 7.65 -7.21
N PRO A 3 7.92 6.72 -6.25
CA PRO A 3 8.97 5.75 -5.97
C PRO A 3 9.18 4.79 -7.16
N ASN A 4 10.44 4.47 -7.44
CA ASN A 4 10.84 3.60 -8.53
C ASN A 4 10.96 2.13 -8.11
N SER A 5 10.73 1.82 -6.83
CA SER A 5 10.71 0.46 -6.32
C SER A 5 9.88 0.33 -5.05
N ILE A 6 9.52 -0.91 -4.72
CA ILE A 6 8.90 -1.24 -3.42
C ILE A 6 9.85 -0.90 -2.25
N ALA A 7 11.17 -1.07 -2.43
CA ALA A 7 12.15 -0.77 -1.40
C ALA A 7 12.21 0.72 -1.08
N GLU A 8 12.22 1.57 -2.11
CA GLU A 8 12.17 3.03 -1.96
C GLU A 8 10.88 3.48 -1.28
N LEU A 9 9.72 2.92 -1.68
CA LEU A 9 8.45 3.23 -1.01
C LEU A 9 8.44 2.74 0.45
N ALA A 10 9.08 1.61 0.75
CA ALA A 10 9.19 1.08 2.10
C ALA A 10 9.97 2.06 3.01
N GLU A 11 11.10 2.56 2.51
CA GLU A 11 11.90 3.59 3.17
C GLU A 11 11.10 4.88 3.39
N MET A 12 10.47 5.40 2.34
CA MET A 12 9.65 6.63 2.42
C MET A 12 8.45 6.52 3.36
N SER A 13 7.89 5.32 3.53
CA SER A 13 6.70 5.08 4.38
C SER A 13 7.03 4.55 5.76
N GLY A 14 8.29 4.26 6.08
CA GLY A 14 8.70 3.66 7.35
C GLY A 14 8.14 2.24 7.58
N ARG A 15 7.82 1.51 6.50
CA ARG A 15 7.21 0.17 6.56
C ARG A 15 8.20 -0.90 6.13
N SER A 16 8.03 -2.13 6.62
CA SER A 16 8.80 -3.25 6.08
C SER A 16 8.42 -3.53 4.62
N ALA A 17 9.41 -3.78 3.76
CA ALA A 17 9.18 -4.06 2.35
C ALA A 17 8.29 -5.30 2.12
N ASN A 18 8.37 -6.29 3.01
CA ASN A 18 7.54 -7.50 2.95
C ASN A 18 6.06 -7.19 3.24
N ASN A 19 5.76 -6.39 4.28
CA ASN A 19 4.39 -5.99 4.61
C ASN A 19 3.81 -5.07 3.52
N LEU A 20 4.63 -4.15 3.02
CA LEU A 20 4.26 -3.26 1.94
C LEU A 20 3.95 -4.05 0.66
N SER A 21 4.75 -5.06 0.30
CA SER A 21 4.47 -5.92 -0.86
C SER A 21 3.11 -6.61 -0.75
N ARG A 22 2.76 -7.14 0.43
CA ARG A 22 1.44 -7.76 0.66
C ARG A 22 0.31 -6.73 0.53
N THR A 23 0.52 -5.52 1.05
CA THR A 23 -0.45 -4.43 0.92
C THR A 23 -0.64 -4.03 -0.55
N LEU A 24 0.44 -3.81 -1.29
CA LEU A 24 0.40 -3.45 -2.71
C LEU A 24 -0.25 -4.54 -3.56
N LYS A 25 -0.07 -5.82 -3.22
CA LYS A 25 -0.79 -6.93 -3.88
C LYS A 25 -2.31 -6.79 -3.67
N THR A 26 -2.75 -6.50 -2.45
CA THR A 26 -4.17 -6.24 -2.17
C THR A 26 -4.68 -5.01 -2.91
N MET A 27 -3.95 -3.89 -2.87
CA MET A 27 -4.33 -2.66 -3.57
C MET A 27 -4.37 -2.84 -5.09
N THR A 28 -3.49 -3.67 -5.66
CA THR A 28 -3.52 -4.04 -7.08
C THR A 28 -4.77 -4.83 -7.41
N ARG A 29 -5.13 -5.81 -6.58
CA ARG A 29 -6.38 -6.59 -6.75
C ARG A 29 -7.63 -5.70 -6.67
N LEU A 30 -7.57 -4.65 -5.84
CA LEU A 30 -8.65 -3.67 -5.70
C LEU A 30 -8.66 -2.60 -6.81
N GLY A 31 -7.70 -2.62 -7.74
CA GLY A 31 -7.60 -1.61 -8.82
C GLY A 31 -7.12 -0.23 -8.35
N LEU A 32 -6.59 -0.13 -7.13
CA LEU A 32 -6.09 1.12 -6.55
C LEU A 32 -4.65 1.43 -6.99
N VAL A 33 -3.89 0.40 -7.35
CA VAL A 33 -2.48 0.49 -7.73
C VAL A 33 -2.20 -0.40 -8.92
N THR A 34 -1.30 0.00 -9.81
CA THR A 34 -0.69 -0.88 -10.80
C THR A 34 0.78 -1.11 -10.49
N MET A 35 1.32 -2.26 -10.91
CA MET A 35 2.74 -2.58 -10.76
C MET A 35 3.41 -2.50 -12.12
N GLU A 36 4.24 -1.49 -12.32
CA GLU A 36 5.04 -1.35 -13.54
C GLU A 36 6.34 -2.13 -13.42
N LYS A 37 6.72 -2.83 -14.49
CA LYS A 37 8.08 -3.36 -14.61
C LYS A 37 9.02 -2.21 -14.96
N LYS A 38 10.10 -2.08 -14.20
CA LYS A 38 11.20 -1.15 -14.44
C LYS A 38 12.44 -1.93 -14.88
N ASP A 39 13.49 -1.19 -15.20
CA ASP A 39 14.78 -1.75 -15.59
C ASP A 39 15.28 -2.77 -14.56
N LYS A 40 16.01 -3.77 -15.06
CA LYS A 40 16.57 -4.86 -14.24
C LYS A 40 15.49 -5.68 -13.49
N GLY A 41 14.25 -5.70 -13.98
CA GLY A 41 13.17 -6.53 -13.45
C GLY A 41 12.54 -6.03 -12.14
N ARG A 42 12.89 -4.81 -11.71
CA ARG A 42 12.29 -4.19 -10.53
C ARG A 42 10.81 -3.88 -10.77
N LYS A 43 10.01 -3.85 -9.71
CA LYS A 43 8.60 -3.45 -9.77
C LYS A 43 8.39 -2.16 -9.00
N ALA A 44 7.71 -1.21 -9.64
CA ALA A 44 7.35 0.08 -9.06
C ALA A 44 5.82 0.18 -8.95
N PRO A 45 5.27 0.60 -7.79
CA PRO A 45 3.85 0.87 -7.68
C PRO A 45 3.50 2.19 -8.36
N ARG A 46 2.36 2.21 -9.06
CA ARG A 46 1.80 3.40 -9.68
C ARG A 46 0.35 3.61 -9.26
N PHE A 47 0.06 4.85 -8.88
CA PHE A 47 -1.28 5.28 -8.49
C PHE A 47 -1.86 6.08 -9.65
N PRO A 48 -2.96 5.63 -10.27
CA PRO A 48 -3.59 6.35 -11.38
C PRO A 48 -4.52 7.48 -10.89
N TYR A 49 -4.48 7.81 -9.59
CA TYR A 49 -5.31 8.81 -8.95
C TYR A 49 -4.42 9.78 -8.20
N ASP A 50 -4.80 11.06 -8.21
CA ASP A 50 -4.13 12.10 -7.44
C ASP A 50 -4.78 12.27 -6.04
N ASP A 51 -6.07 11.94 -5.91
CA ASP A 51 -6.85 12.03 -4.67
C ASP A 51 -7.70 10.77 -4.42
N ILE A 52 -7.91 10.42 -3.14
CA ILE A 52 -8.76 9.31 -2.69
C ILE A 52 -9.64 9.80 -1.53
N LEU A 53 -10.96 9.74 -1.70
CA LEU A 53 -11.92 9.93 -0.60
C LEU A 53 -12.27 8.58 0.00
N LEU A 54 -12.05 8.42 1.30
CA LEU A 54 -12.35 7.21 2.03
C LEU A 54 -13.41 7.49 3.10
N ASP A 55 -14.62 6.98 2.87
CA ASP A 55 -15.72 7.02 3.83
C ASP A 55 -15.92 5.62 4.43
N ILE A 56 -15.42 5.44 5.65
CA ILE A 56 -15.53 4.18 6.39
C ILE A 56 -16.07 4.47 7.79
N PRO A 57 -17.21 3.86 8.20
CA PRO A 57 -17.65 3.92 9.58
C PRO A 57 -16.67 3.17 10.47
N ILE A 58 -16.22 3.79 11.55
CA ILE A 58 -15.38 3.11 12.54
C ILE A 58 -16.30 2.33 13.49
N PRO A 59 -16.30 0.98 13.47
CA PRO A 59 -17.08 0.21 14.41
C PRO A 59 -16.49 0.39 15.81
N THR A 60 -17.34 0.59 16.82
CA THR A 60 -16.91 0.52 18.21
C THR A 60 -16.54 -0.92 18.54
N SER A 61 -15.25 -1.20 18.67
CA SER A 61 -14.75 -2.49 19.14
C SER A 61 -15.16 -2.67 20.60
N THR A 62 -16.30 -3.32 20.87
CA THR A 62 -16.59 -3.87 22.20
C THR A 62 -15.69 -5.09 22.39
N THR A 63 -14.45 -4.84 22.78
CA THR A 63 -13.63 -5.86 23.41
C THR A 63 -13.39 -5.38 24.83
N ALA A 64 -14.25 -5.86 25.74
CA ALA A 64 -13.85 -5.99 27.13
C ALA A 64 -12.62 -6.89 27.11
N HIS A 65 -11.44 -6.28 27.12
CA HIS A 65 -10.21 -6.98 27.41
C HIS A 65 -10.25 -7.26 28.92
N ALA A 66 -10.95 -8.33 29.27
CA ALA A 66 -10.97 -8.87 30.61
C ALA A 66 -9.54 -9.35 30.92
N ALA A 67 -8.89 -8.61 31.81
CA ALA A 67 -7.80 -9.10 32.64
C ALA A 67 -8.40 -9.56 33.97
#